data_AF-A0A0B7AJL4-F1
#
_entry.id   AF-A0A0B7AJL4-F1
#
_cell.length_a   1.000
_cell.length_b   1.000
_cell.length_c   1.000
_cell.angle_alpha   90.00
_cell.angle_beta   90.00
_cell.angle_gamma   90.00
#
_symmetry.space_group_name_H-M   'P 1'
#
loop_
_entity.id
_entity.type
_entity.pdbx_description
1 polymer ?
#
loop_
_entity_poly.entity_id
_entity_poly.type
_entity_poly.pdbx_seq_one_letter_code
_entity_poly.pdbx_strand_id
1 'polypeptide(L)'
;MYLMFGITALLLSVYWNSLAGVYGKSVPEKQHYTEWTNKEADIYFLIDSSTSIWIVEFDILLKFVVDLVSDMDIGPTRVGVGVYSTDHKLHISINNNFTKEKLQSEIKKAPYLKGNTFISRALKGMMVHGFSSKAVRAGVPRIAVLLTDGMSRHKQLAADNATLAKREGIFIFTVGIGNGVDKDELREIASDPKTTFYYHASDFDNLKDIRSQLSEKMSQVELLQSDEGTCGDKVEVDTVFVFDESALGEVDTQKVKDFIKSSVNSFSMNSGNVRIGVVSATCHEGDKTLGQFVTREDFVAELDRKDGPDISGLVKRARSNFFLPENGARFGAKRRIILILQPAIRKPIETLRQASKAKHSGIEVFVIQLGTEHDKNFVNRLASNTDKTFFPNTANDLRSPDIKQKFVSSFCREI
;
A
#
# COMPACT_ATOMS: atom_id res chain seq x y z
N MET A 1 -54.52 -3.14 -72.44
CA MET A 1 -54.88 -4.07 -71.36
C MET A 1 -53.68 -4.12 -70.40
N TYR A 2 -53.44 -3.04 -69.66
CA TYR A 2 -53.97 -2.76 -68.31
C TYR A 2 -53.61 -3.84 -67.28
N LEU A 3 -52.84 -3.40 -66.27
CA LEU A 3 -52.74 -3.89 -64.88
C LEU A 3 -52.34 -5.36 -64.65
N MET A 4 -51.09 -5.58 -64.24
CA MET A 4 -50.73 -6.15 -62.92
C MET A 4 -49.26 -6.62 -62.93
N PHE A 5 -48.32 -5.71 -62.66
CA PHE A 5 -46.96 -6.07 -62.21
C PHE A 5 -46.44 -5.01 -61.23
N GLY A 6 -47.26 -4.70 -60.22
CA GLY A 6 -46.84 -4.07 -58.98
C GLY A 6 -47.30 -4.95 -57.83
N ILE A 7 -46.41 -5.22 -56.86
CA ILE A 7 -46.58 -6.08 -55.67
C ILE A 7 -45.95 -7.50 -55.78
N THR A 8 -44.73 -7.61 -56.31
CA THR A 8 -43.83 -8.75 -55.98
C THR A 8 -42.42 -8.35 -55.54
N ALA A 9 -42.13 -7.05 -55.40
CA ALA A 9 -40.82 -6.56 -54.92
C ALA A 9 -40.83 -6.04 -53.46
N LEU A 10 -41.97 -6.10 -52.75
CA LEU A 10 -42.14 -5.53 -51.39
C LEU A 10 -42.36 -6.57 -50.29
N LEU A 11 -42.33 -7.87 -50.60
CA LEU A 11 -42.41 -8.95 -49.60
C LEU A 11 -41.11 -9.74 -49.40
N LEU A 12 -40.06 -9.50 -50.20
CA LEU A 12 -38.73 -10.09 -49.98
C LEU A 12 -37.77 -9.20 -49.17
N SER A 13 -38.05 -7.90 -49.02
CA SER A 13 -37.25 -7.00 -48.15
C SER A 13 -37.65 -7.05 -46.68
N VAL A 14 -38.88 -7.49 -46.37
CA VAL A 14 -39.37 -7.60 -44.98
C VAL A 14 -38.95 -8.92 -44.32
N TYR A 15 -38.77 -9.99 -45.10
CA TYR A 15 -38.31 -11.28 -44.56
C TYR A 15 -36.79 -11.39 -44.35
N TRP A 16 -35.97 -10.57 -45.04
CA TRP A 16 -34.53 -10.52 -44.78
C TRP A 16 -34.20 -9.73 -43.50
N ASN A 17 -34.98 -8.69 -43.20
CA ASN A 17 -34.81 -7.86 -42.00
C ASN A 17 -35.33 -8.53 -40.71
N SER A 18 -36.02 -9.67 -40.79
CA SER A 18 -36.46 -10.42 -39.59
C SER A 18 -35.53 -11.57 -39.19
N LEU A 19 -34.55 -11.96 -40.03
CA LEU A 19 -33.60 -13.03 -39.71
C LEU A 19 -32.16 -12.52 -39.53
N ALA A 20 -31.83 -11.32 -40.03
CA ALA A 20 -30.56 -10.64 -39.71
C ALA A 20 -30.46 -10.21 -38.23
N GLY A 21 -31.57 -10.19 -37.49
CA GLY A 21 -31.62 -9.85 -36.07
C GLY A 21 -31.25 -10.97 -35.09
N VAL A 22 -30.98 -12.20 -35.56
CA VAL A 22 -30.82 -13.38 -34.67
C VAL A 22 -29.42 -14.03 -34.73
N TYR A 23 -28.59 -13.76 -35.74
CA TYR A 23 -27.24 -14.34 -35.85
C TYR A 23 -26.17 -13.34 -36.32
N GLY A 24 -26.03 -12.25 -35.59
CA GLY A 24 -24.98 -11.26 -35.81
C GLY A 24 -24.54 -10.62 -34.50
N LYS A 25 -23.98 -11.41 -33.57
CA LYS A 25 -23.14 -10.80 -32.53
C LYS A 25 -21.91 -10.28 -33.25
N SER A 26 -21.90 -8.99 -33.55
CA SER A 26 -20.69 -8.23 -33.85
C SER A 26 -19.64 -8.62 -32.81
N VAL A 27 -18.51 -9.16 -33.28
CA VAL A 27 -17.30 -9.31 -32.47
C VAL A 27 -17.04 -7.92 -31.86
N PRO A 28 -16.87 -7.79 -30.53
CA PRO A 28 -16.58 -6.49 -29.96
C PRO A 28 -15.30 -5.97 -30.61
N GLU A 29 -15.43 -4.84 -31.28
CA GLU A 29 -14.34 -3.99 -31.70
C GLU A 29 -13.38 -3.82 -30.51
N LYS A 30 -12.07 -3.99 -30.75
CA LYS A 30 -11.02 -3.97 -29.72
C LYS A 30 -11.33 -2.84 -28.73
N GLN A 31 -11.69 -3.17 -27.49
CA GLN A 31 -11.73 -2.18 -26.42
C GLN A 31 -10.37 -1.53 -26.36
N HIS A 32 -10.27 -0.28 -26.79
CA HIS A 32 -9.13 0.55 -26.49
C HIS A 32 -9.09 0.66 -24.97
N TYR A 33 -8.18 -0.08 -24.32
CA TYR A 33 -7.93 0.04 -22.89
C TYR A 33 -7.31 1.42 -22.64
N THR A 34 -8.16 2.44 -22.51
CA THR A 34 -7.75 3.84 -22.30
C THR A 34 -6.90 4.00 -21.05
N GLU A 35 -7.05 3.07 -20.09
CA GLU A 35 -6.35 2.99 -18.81
C GLU A 35 -4.82 2.98 -18.93
N TRP A 36 -4.27 2.34 -19.96
CA TRP A 36 -2.82 2.23 -20.14
C TRP A 36 -2.21 3.33 -21.02
N THR A 37 -3.04 4.22 -21.60
CA THR A 37 -2.58 5.23 -22.56
C THR A 37 -1.57 6.18 -21.91
N ASN A 38 -0.33 6.21 -22.43
CA ASN A 38 0.79 6.98 -21.88
C ASN A 38 1.11 6.69 -20.40
N LYS A 39 0.66 5.55 -19.85
CA LYS A 39 0.91 5.23 -18.44
C LYS A 39 2.38 4.82 -18.26
N GLU A 40 3.09 5.54 -17.39
CA GLU A 40 4.43 5.14 -16.97
C GLU A 40 4.37 4.13 -15.83
N ALA A 41 4.95 2.95 -16.05
CA ALA A 41 5.14 1.94 -15.03
C ALA A 41 6.35 1.06 -15.37
N ASP A 42 7.01 0.55 -14.34
CA ASP A 42 8.06 -0.46 -14.43
C ASP A 42 7.50 -1.75 -13.82
N ILE A 43 7.12 -2.71 -14.67
CA ILE A 43 6.44 -3.93 -14.27
C ILE A 43 7.38 -5.14 -14.39
N TYR A 44 7.41 -5.98 -13.37
CA TYR A 44 8.20 -7.21 -13.35
C TYR A 44 7.33 -8.42 -13.00
N PHE A 45 7.20 -9.35 -13.94
CA PHE A 45 6.48 -10.60 -13.73
C PHE A 45 7.41 -11.67 -13.13
N LEU A 46 6.99 -12.28 -12.02
CA LEU A 46 7.59 -13.46 -11.42
C LEU A 46 6.69 -14.66 -11.72
N ILE A 47 7.12 -15.52 -12.63
CA ILE A 47 6.34 -16.65 -13.12
C ILE A 47 6.88 -17.94 -12.50
N ASP A 48 6.04 -18.62 -11.72
CA ASP A 48 6.38 -19.94 -11.19
C ASP A 48 6.56 -20.95 -12.34
N SER A 49 7.65 -21.69 -12.28
CA SER A 49 8.06 -22.74 -13.22
C SER A 49 8.49 -24.01 -12.48
N SER A 50 7.98 -24.19 -11.25
CA SER A 50 8.22 -25.34 -10.38
C SER A 50 7.61 -26.62 -10.94
N THR A 51 7.96 -27.76 -10.31
CA THR A 51 7.53 -29.08 -10.76
C THR A 51 6.01 -29.32 -10.59
N SER A 52 5.31 -28.56 -9.74
CA SER A 52 3.85 -28.71 -9.57
C SER A 52 3.06 -28.25 -10.80
N ILE A 53 3.56 -27.23 -11.50
CA ILE A 53 2.95 -26.68 -12.71
C ILE A 53 3.34 -27.54 -13.90
N TRP A 54 2.38 -28.11 -14.61
CA TRP A 54 2.65 -28.89 -15.82
C TRP A 54 3.10 -27.98 -16.97
N ILE A 55 3.85 -28.50 -17.93
CA ILE A 55 4.35 -27.69 -19.06
C ILE A 55 3.23 -26.95 -19.82
N VAL A 56 2.07 -27.60 -19.97
CA VAL A 56 0.89 -27.01 -20.62
C VAL A 56 0.29 -25.86 -19.78
N GLU A 57 0.29 -25.99 -18.46
CA GLU A 57 -0.16 -24.96 -17.53
C GLU A 57 0.84 -23.78 -17.48
N PHE A 58 2.14 -24.07 -17.59
CA PHE A 58 3.16 -23.05 -17.72
C PHE A 58 2.96 -22.23 -19.01
N ASP A 59 2.63 -22.86 -20.13
CA ASP A 59 2.28 -22.16 -21.37
C ASP A 59 1.02 -21.27 -21.19
N ILE A 60 0.05 -21.70 -20.38
CA ILE A 60 -1.11 -20.86 -20.01
C ILE A 60 -0.68 -19.65 -19.19
N LEU A 61 0.25 -19.79 -18.23
CA LEU A 61 0.80 -18.64 -17.48
C LEU A 61 1.55 -17.66 -18.40
N LEU A 62 2.37 -18.16 -19.33
CA LEU A 62 3.06 -17.30 -20.30
C LEU A 62 2.05 -16.56 -21.19
N LYS A 63 0.98 -17.26 -21.61
CA LYS A 63 -0.11 -16.65 -22.37
C LYS A 63 -0.83 -15.58 -21.56
N PHE A 64 -1.13 -15.82 -20.28
CA PHE A 64 -1.77 -14.85 -19.41
C PHE A 64 -0.93 -13.58 -19.28
N VAL A 65 0.39 -13.69 -19.10
CA VAL A 65 1.30 -12.53 -19.09
C VAL A 65 1.33 -11.81 -20.44
N VAL A 66 1.34 -12.55 -21.56
CA VAL A 66 1.24 -11.95 -22.92
C VAL A 66 -0.06 -11.17 -23.10
N ASP A 67 -1.18 -11.70 -22.59
CA ASP A 67 -2.49 -11.08 -22.68
C ASP A 67 -2.57 -9.83 -21.79
N LEU A 68 -1.92 -9.79 -20.62
CA LEU A 68 -1.77 -8.55 -19.83
C LEU A 68 -0.90 -7.51 -20.55
N VAL A 69 0.24 -7.92 -21.11
CA VAL A 69 1.12 -7.04 -21.91
C VAL A 69 0.41 -6.48 -23.15
N SER A 70 -0.60 -7.20 -23.67
CA SER A 70 -1.39 -6.73 -24.81
C SER A 70 -2.19 -5.46 -24.48
N ASP A 71 -2.65 -5.32 -23.24
CA ASP A 71 -3.43 -4.18 -22.75
C ASP A 71 -2.55 -2.94 -22.51
N MET A 72 -1.26 -3.13 -22.21
CA MET A 72 -0.32 -2.08 -21.80
C MET A 72 0.22 -1.23 -22.95
N ASP A 73 0.51 0.05 -22.71
CA ASP A 73 1.22 0.92 -23.67
C ASP A 73 2.75 0.77 -23.51
N ILE A 74 3.34 -0.15 -24.29
CA ILE A 74 4.76 -0.50 -24.21
C ILE A 74 5.62 0.62 -24.78
N GLY A 75 6.54 1.12 -23.96
CA GLY A 75 7.31 2.35 -24.19
C GLY A 75 7.29 3.16 -22.91
N PRO A 76 6.20 3.93 -22.65
CA PRO A 76 5.94 4.50 -21.33
C PRO A 76 5.90 3.43 -20.23
N THR A 77 5.25 2.29 -20.48
CA THR A 77 5.33 1.11 -19.61
C THR A 77 6.47 0.19 -20.06
N ARG A 78 7.31 -0.22 -19.11
CA ARG A 78 8.42 -1.16 -19.31
C ARG A 78 8.16 -2.46 -18.58
N VAL A 79 8.47 -3.58 -19.22
CA VAL A 79 8.17 -4.92 -18.70
C VAL A 79 9.43 -5.78 -18.64
N GLY A 80 9.71 -6.33 -17.47
CA GLY A 80 10.67 -7.41 -17.25
C GLY A 80 9.98 -8.71 -16.87
N VAL A 81 10.67 -9.83 -17.07
CA VAL A 81 10.19 -11.17 -16.72
C VAL A 81 11.30 -11.98 -16.06
N GLY A 82 10.98 -12.57 -14.92
CA GLY A 82 11.77 -13.61 -14.29
C GLY A 82 10.92 -14.87 -14.13
N VAL A 83 11.50 -16.02 -14.41
CA VAL A 83 10.92 -17.31 -14.03
C VAL A 83 11.58 -17.77 -12.75
N TYR A 84 10.86 -18.48 -11.90
CA TYR A 84 11.44 -19.03 -10.69
C TYR A 84 10.98 -20.46 -10.42
N SER A 85 11.83 -21.21 -9.74
CA SER A 85 11.50 -22.49 -9.12
C SER A 85 12.39 -22.65 -7.88
N THR A 86 13.39 -23.53 -7.94
CA THR A 86 14.44 -23.66 -6.92
C THR A 86 15.22 -22.35 -6.79
N ASP A 87 15.47 -21.69 -7.92
CA ASP A 87 16.17 -20.41 -8.00
C ASP A 87 15.40 -19.44 -8.91
N HIS A 88 15.70 -18.14 -8.79
CA HIS A 88 15.23 -17.12 -9.73
C HIS A 88 16.12 -17.11 -10.96
N LYS A 89 15.52 -16.95 -12.14
CA LYS A 89 16.23 -16.72 -13.39
C LYS A 89 15.62 -15.51 -14.11
N LEU A 90 16.44 -14.49 -14.31
CA LEU A 90 16.11 -13.37 -15.20
C LEU A 90 15.95 -13.90 -16.63
N HIS A 91 14.80 -13.63 -17.24
CA HIS A 91 14.52 -13.97 -18.64
C HIS A 91 14.52 -12.71 -19.52
N ILE A 92 13.80 -11.67 -19.10
CA ILE A 92 13.74 -10.37 -19.79
C ILE A 92 14.08 -9.28 -18.79
N SER A 93 15.11 -8.49 -19.08
CA SER A 93 15.43 -7.29 -18.31
C SER A 93 14.38 -6.20 -18.55
N ILE A 94 14.01 -5.44 -17.52
CA ILE A 94 13.07 -4.32 -17.65
C ILE A 94 13.59 -3.17 -18.52
N ASN A 95 14.92 -3.08 -18.72
CA ASN A 95 15.58 -2.12 -19.60
C ASN A 95 15.66 -2.58 -21.06
N ASN A 96 14.93 -3.62 -21.44
CA ASN A 96 14.91 -4.03 -22.85
C ASN A 96 14.29 -2.92 -23.73
N ASN A 97 14.68 -2.91 -25.00
CA ASN A 97 14.17 -1.97 -26.01
C ASN A 97 13.23 -2.68 -27.00
N PHE A 98 12.49 -3.69 -26.54
CA PHE A 98 11.63 -4.48 -27.41
C PHE A 98 10.36 -3.72 -27.78
N THR A 99 9.87 -3.91 -29.01
CA THR A 99 8.48 -3.55 -29.36
C THR A 99 7.51 -4.47 -28.61
N LYS A 100 6.24 -4.09 -28.52
CA LYS A 100 5.19 -4.92 -27.90
C LYS A 100 5.18 -6.34 -28.49
N GLU A 101 5.25 -6.47 -29.81
CA GLU A 101 5.23 -7.76 -30.51
C GLU A 101 6.46 -8.60 -30.18
N LYS A 102 7.64 -7.96 -30.15
CA LYS A 102 8.90 -8.64 -29.80
C LYS A 102 8.87 -9.09 -28.33
N LEU A 103 8.43 -8.22 -27.42
CA LEU A 103 8.27 -8.54 -26.00
C LEU A 103 7.33 -9.75 -25.81
N GLN A 104 6.15 -9.74 -26.43
CA GLN A 104 5.21 -10.87 -26.37
C GLN A 104 5.82 -12.16 -26.93
N SER A 105 6.59 -12.07 -28.01
CA SER A 105 7.27 -13.25 -28.58
C SER A 105 8.39 -13.80 -27.69
N GLU A 106 9.11 -12.94 -26.97
CA GLU A 106 10.17 -13.35 -26.05
C GLU A 106 9.61 -13.91 -24.74
N ILE A 107 8.48 -13.40 -24.24
CA ILE A 107 7.79 -13.95 -23.07
C ILE A 107 7.44 -15.43 -23.29
N LYS A 108 6.93 -15.78 -24.48
CA LYS A 108 6.60 -17.16 -24.86
C LYS A 108 7.81 -18.12 -24.91
N LYS A 109 9.04 -17.59 -24.86
CA LYS A 109 10.28 -18.39 -24.85
C LYS A 109 10.88 -18.54 -23.46
N ALA A 110 10.18 -18.10 -22.41
CA ALA A 110 10.66 -18.23 -21.05
C ALA A 110 10.91 -19.71 -20.71
N PRO A 111 12.02 -20.05 -20.05
CA PRO A 111 12.37 -21.44 -19.82
C PRO A 111 11.55 -22.04 -18.67
N TYR A 112 11.01 -23.24 -18.86
CA TYR A 112 10.39 -24.03 -17.80
C TYR A 112 11.48 -24.76 -16.99
N LEU A 113 11.76 -24.27 -15.78
CA LEU A 113 12.93 -24.70 -14.99
C LEU A 113 12.74 -26.05 -14.31
N LYS A 114 11.52 -26.34 -13.82
CA LYS A 114 11.23 -27.39 -12.83
C LYS A 114 11.96 -27.16 -11.51
N GLY A 115 11.54 -27.86 -10.46
CA GLY A 115 12.13 -27.78 -9.12
C GLY A 115 11.12 -27.43 -8.05
N ASN A 116 11.61 -26.87 -6.95
CA ASN A 116 10.79 -26.47 -5.82
C ASN A 116 10.18 -25.08 -6.03
N THR A 117 9.29 -24.66 -5.12
CA THR A 117 8.69 -23.32 -5.13
C THR A 117 9.35 -22.44 -4.07
N PHE A 118 10.37 -21.66 -4.44
CA PHE A 118 11.04 -20.72 -3.52
C PHE A 118 10.67 -19.27 -3.83
N ILE A 119 9.49 -18.84 -3.38
CA ILE A 119 9.02 -17.46 -3.54
C ILE A 119 10.00 -16.45 -2.91
N SER A 120 10.63 -16.81 -1.79
CA SER A 120 11.64 -15.98 -1.15
C SER A 120 12.81 -15.64 -2.10
N ARG A 121 13.28 -16.62 -2.89
CA ARG A 121 14.35 -16.41 -3.87
C ARG A 121 13.85 -15.65 -5.10
N ALA A 122 12.60 -15.86 -5.50
CA ALA A 122 11.95 -15.08 -6.55
C ALA A 122 11.92 -13.58 -6.21
N LEU A 123 11.45 -13.22 -5.01
CA LEU A 123 11.40 -11.85 -4.52
C LEU A 123 12.80 -11.23 -4.38
N LYS A 124 13.76 -11.98 -3.85
CA LYS A 124 15.16 -11.52 -3.76
C LYS A 124 15.76 -11.29 -5.14
N GLY A 125 15.59 -12.23 -6.06
CA GLY A 125 16.10 -12.12 -7.43
C GLY A 125 15.46 -10.97 -8.21
N MET A 126 14.17 -10.71 -7.99
CA MET A 126 13.49 -9.52 -8.53
C MET A 126 14.13 -8.23 -8.03
N MET A 127 14.35 -8.06 -6.72
CA MET A 127 14.98 -6.85 -6.19
C MET A 127 16.40 -6.66 -6.75
N VAL A 128 17.20 -7.72 -6.78
CA VAL A 128 18.62 -7.65 -7.19
C VAL A 128 18.79 -7.50 -8.70
N HIS A 129 18.01 -8.25 -9.50
CA HIS A 129 18.22 -8.38 -10.94
C HIS A 129 17.11 -7.74 -11.78
N GLY A 130 15.87 -7.72 -11.29
CA GLY A 130 14.73 -7.12 -11.98
C GLY A 130 14.67 -5.61 -11.82
N PHE A 131 14.60 -5.14 -10.56
CA PHE A 131 14.51 -3.74 -10.17
C PHE A 131 15.84 -3.17 -9.66
N SER A 132 16.96 -3.64 -10.21
CA SER A 132 18.27 -3.09 -9.85
C SER A 132 18.30 -1.56 -10.01
N SER A 133 19.05 -0.84 -9.20
CA SER A 133 19.08 0.64 -9.20
C SER A 133 19.42 1.26 -10.56
N LYS A 134 20.16 0.55 -11.42
CA LYS A 134 20.49 0.97 -12.79
C LYS A 134 19.35 0.75 -13.80
N ALA A 135 18.31 0.01 -13.40
CA ALA A 135 17.22 -0.41 -14.26
C ALA A 135 15.91 0.34 -14.01
N VAL A 136 15.77 1.02 -12.88
CA VAL A 136 14.52 1.66 -12.47
C VAL A 136 14.49 3.14 -12.83
N ARG A 137 13.34 3.65 -13.28
CA ARG A 137 13.15 5.09 -13.52
C ARG A 137 12.76 5.78 -12.22
N ALA A 138 13.35 6.95 -11.97
CA ALA A 138 12.93 7.80 -10.87
C ALA A 138 11.50 8.32 -11.11
N GLY A 139 10.67 8.34 -10.07
CA GLY A 139 9.29 8.84 -10.18
C GLY A 139 8.33 7.95 -10.97
N VAL A 140 8.73 6.71 -11.31
CA VAL A 140 7.88 5.73 -12.00
C VAL A 140 7.51 4.56 -11.08
N PRO A 141 6.23 4.16 -11.00
CA PRO A 141 5.79 3.04 -10.17
C PRO A 141 6.52 1.74 -10.51
N ARG A 142 6.98 1.03 -9.48
CA ARG A 142 7.55 -0.32 -9.60
C ARG A 142 6.54 -1.35 -9.16
N ILE A 143 6.13 -2.22 -10.07
CA ILE A 143 5.05 -3.18 -9.86
C ILE A 143 5.59 -4.60 -10.09
N ALA A 144 5.52 -5.43 -9.06
CA ALA A 144 5.77 -6.86 -9.15
C ALA A 144 4.45 -7.61 -9.31
N VAL A 145 4.40 -8.61 -10.19
CA VAL A 145 3.27 -9.54 -10.29
C VAL A 145 3.79 -10.96 -10.09
N LEU A 146 3.46 -11.57 -8.96
CA LEU A 146 3.84 -12.93 -8.59
C LEU A 146 2.73 -13.91 -8.96
N LEU A 147 3.03 -14.87 -9.83
CA LEU A 147 2.12 -15.95 -10.26
C LEU A 147 2.61 -17.28 -9.67
N THR A 148 1.75 -18.02 -8.97
CA THR A 148 2.12 -19.30 -8.32
C THR A 148 0.94 -20.25 -8.17
N ASP A 149 1.17 -21.56 -8.30
CA ASP A 149 0.17 -22.62 -8.03
C ASP A 149 0.37 -23.32 -6.67
N GLY A 150 1.49 -23.03 -6.01
CA GLY A 150 1.94 -23.73 -4.82
C GLY A 150 2.41 -22.82 -3.69
N MET A 151 2.67 -23.46 -2.55
CA MET A 151 3.19 -22.84 -1.33
C MET A 151 4.71 -22.66 -1.40
N SER A 152 5.23 -21.58 -0.81
CA SER A 152 6.68 -21.43 -0.67
C SER A 152 7.24 -22.49 0.28
N ARG A 153 8.44 -22.99 -0.02
CA ARG A 153 9.21 -23.84 0.91
C ARG A 153 9.63 -23.10 2.18
N HIS A 154 9.75 -21.78 2.14
CA HIS A 154 10.13 -20.95 3.29
C HIS A 154 9.24 -19.71 3.38
N LYS A 155 8.09 -19.86 4.04
CA LYS A 155 7.06 -18.81 4.16
C LYS A 155 7.57 -17.55 4.86
N GLN A 156 8.19 -17.70 6.04
CA GLN A 156 8.73 -16.55 6.79
C GLN A 156 9.75 -15.75 5.95
N LEU A 157 10.68 -16.45 5.28
CA LEU A 157 11.67 -15.76 4.45
C LEU A 157 11.04 -15.09 3.21
N ALA A 158 9.94 -15.63 2.71
CA ALA A 158 9.18 -14.99 1.62
C ALA A 158 8.49 -13.71 2.13
N ALA A 159 7.86 -13.74 3.31
CA ALA A 159 7.27 -12.59 3.96
C ALA A 159 8.31 -11.50 4.28
N ASP A 160 9.49 -11.87 4.79
CA ASP A 160 10.59 -10.94 5.08
C ASP A 160 11.07 -10.24 3.81
N ASN A 161 11.28 -10.99 2.72
CA ASN A 161 11.70 -10.43 1.44
C ASN A 161 10.62 -9.58 0.78
N ALA A 162 9.34 -9.96 0.93
CA ALA A 162 8.21 -9.14 0.47
C ALA A 162 8.15 -7.81 1.24
N THR A 163 8.38 -7.84 2.55
CA THR A 163 8.47 -6.64 3.39
C THR A 163 9.60 -5.72 2.93
N LEU A 164 10.78 -6.27 2.61
CA LEU A 164 11.89 -5.50 2.07
C LEU A 164 11.54 -4.88 0.71
N ALA A 165 10.97 -5.66 -0.21
CA ALA A 165 10.56 -5.15 -1.52
C ALA A 165 9.52 -4.02 -1.40
N LYS A 166 8.53 -4.17 -0.53
CA LYS A 166 7.52 -3.14 -0.24
C LYS A 166 8.14 -1.87 0.33
N ARG A 167 9.10 -1.99 1.27
CA ARG A 167 9.86 -0.84 1.81
C ARG A 167 10.72 -0.15 0.77
N GLU A 168 11.23 -0.90 -0.20
CA GLU A 168 11.90 -0.33 -1.35
C GLU A 168 10.93 0.33 -2.34
N GLY A 169 9.63 0.41 -2.07
CA GLY A 169 8.65 1.08 -2.93
C GLY A 169 8.19 0.23 -4.12
N ILE A 170 8.24 -1.10 -4.00
CA ILE A 170 7.71 -2.03 -4.99
C ILE A 170 6.31 -2.46 -4.55
N PHE A 171 5.31 -2.25 -5.41
CA PHE A 171 3.95 -2.75 -5.22
C PHE A 171 3.87 -4.19 -5.69
N ILE A 172 3.40 -5.10 -4.83
CA ILE A 172 3.38 -6.54 -5.14
C ILE A 172 1.93 -7.00 -5.30
N PHE A 173 1.58 -7.37 -6.53
CA PHE A 173 0.40 -8.17 -6.83
C PHE A 173 0.74 -9.66 -6.67
N THR A 174 -0.12 -10.40 -5.98
CA THR A 174 -0.04 -11.87 -5.95
C THR A 174 -1.24 -12.49 -6.64
N VAL A 175 -0.99 -13.51 -7.46
CA VAL A 175 -2.00 -14.30 -8.15
C VAL A 175 -1.75 -15.76 -7.80
N GLY A 176 -2.61 -16.31 -6.94
CA GLY A 176 -2.60 -17.74 -6.64
C GLY A 176 -3.51 -18.50 -7.60
N ILE A 177 -3.04 -19.62 -8.14
CA ILE A 177 -3.80 -20.50 -9.03
C ILE A 177 -4.07 -21.83 -8.33
N GLY A 178 -5.30 -22.33 -8.41
CA GLY A 178 -5.62 -23.64 -7.85
C GLY A 178 -5.84 -23.62 -6.33
N ASN A 179 -6.06 -24.80 -5.77
CA ASN A 179 -6.25 -25.01 -4.33
C ASN A 179 -4.95 -25.36 -3.59
N GLY A 180 -3.84 -25.51 -4.33
CA GLY A 180 -2.51 -25.85 -3.79
C GLY A 180 -1.76 -24.68 -3.13
N VAL A 181 -2.26 -23.46 -3.29
CA VAL A 181 -1.67 -22.24 -2.71
C VAL A 181 -2.05 -22.04 -1.25
N ASP A 182 -1.13 -21.48 -0.47
CA ASP A 182 -1.44 -20.91 0.84
C ASP A 182 -1.93 -19.47 0.64
N LYS A 183 -3.24 -19.26 0.82
CA LYS A 183 -3.86 -17.96 0.59
C LYS A 183 -3.39 -16.90 1.58
N ASP A 184 -3.02 -17.28 2.80
CA ASP A 184 -2.60 -16.33 3.82
C ASP A 184 -1.14 -15.90 3.59
N GLU A 185 -0.28 -16.83 3.17
CA GLU A 185 1.06 -16.50 2.67
C GLU A 185 0.99 -15.49 1.51
N LEU A 186 0.15 -15.74 0.51
CA LEU A 186 0.05 -14.83 -0.65
C LEU A 186 -0.55 -13.47 -0.30
N ARG A 187 -1.45 -13.39 0.68
CA ARG A 187 -1.95 -12.12 1.21
C ARG A 187 -0.87 -11.36 1.96
N GLU A 188 -0.06 -12.03 2.76
CA GLU A 188 1.05 -11.42 3.48
C GLU A 188 2.10 -10.82 2.54
N ILE A 189 2.39 -11.53 1.44
CA ILE A 189 3.32 -11.08 0.40
C ILE A 189 2.74 -9.89 -0.39
N ALA A 190 1.45 -9.93 -0.74
CA ALA A 190 0.80 -8.84 -1.47
C ALA A 190 0.92 -7.49 -0.74
N SER A 191 0.92 -6.41 -1.52
CA SER A 191 0.74 -5.06 -0.99
C SER A 191 -0.68 -4.86 -0.43
N ASP A 192 -0.90 -3.73 0.23
CA ASP A 192 -2.21 -3.34 0.77
C ASP A 192 -2.85 -2.23 -0.09
N PRO A 193 -4.19 -2.19 -0.19
CA PRO A 193 -5.15 -3.13 0.41
C PRO A 193 -5.26 -4.46 -0.35
N LYS A 194 -5.51 -5.57 0.37
CA LYS A 194 -5.64 -6.91 -0.24
C LYS A 194 -6.75 -7.01 -1.29
N THR A 195 -7.77 -6.17 -1.20
CA THR A 195 -8.84 -6.06 -2.21
C THR A 195 -8.33 -5.60 -3.58
N THR A 196 -7.13 -5.02 -3.64
CA THR A 196 -6.49 -4.53 -4.87
C THR A 196 -5.34 -5.42 -5.31
N PHE A 197 -4.51 -5.89 -4.38
CA PHE A 197 -3.23 -6.53 -4.70
C PHE A 197 -3.23 -8.06 -4.59
N TYR A 198 -4.29 -8.68 -4.07
CA TYR A 198 -4.39 -10.14 -3.95
C TYR A 198 -5.47 -10.70 -4.87
N TYR A 199 -5.10 -11.68 -5.69
CA TYR A 199 -5.99 -12.39 -6.60
C TYR A 199 -5.85 -13.90 -6.42
N HIS A 200 -6.97 -14.60 -6.63
CA HIS A 200 -7.04 -16.05 -6.61
C HIS A 200 -7.88 -16.53 -7.79
N ALA A 201 -7.34 -17.46 -8.56
CA ALA A 201 -8.07 -18.19 -9.60
C ALA A 201 -8.24 -19.66 -9.17
N SER A 202 -9.41 -20.25 -9.40
CA SER A 202 -9.70 -21.63 -9.01
C SER A 202 -8.87 -22.66 -9.76
N ASP A 203 -8.47 -22.34 -10.99
CA ASP A 203 -7.57 -23.13 -11.85
C ASP A 203 -6.94 -22.21 -12.92
N PHE A 204 -6.13 -22.80 -13.81
CA PHE A 204 -5.45 -22.08 -14.88
C PHE A 204 -6.42 -21.51 -15.94
N ASP A 205 -7.56 -22.14 -16.18
CA ASP A 205 -8.56 -21.68 -17.16
C ASP A 205 -9.31 -20.44 -16.67
N ASN A 206 -9.43 -20.28 -15.35
CA ASN A 206 -10.06 -19.12 -14.70
C ASN A 206 -9.16 -17.88 -14.60
N LEU A 207 -7.88 -17.95 -15.01
CA LEU A 207 -7.01 -16.76 -15.06
C LEU A 207 -7.59 -15.64 -15.95
N LYS A 208 -8.32 -16.02 -17.00
CA LYS A 208 -9.00 -15.07 -17.89
C LYS A 208 -10.04 -14.20 -17.16
N ASP A 209 -10.64 -14.72 -16.09
CA ASP A 209 -11.73 -14.07 -15.36
C ASP A 209 -11.21 -12.92 -14.49
N ILE A 210 -9.95 -13.01 -14.03
CA ILE A 210 -9.29 -11.96 -13.23
C ILE A 210 -8.47 -10.98 -14.07
N ARG A 211 -8.19 -11.30 -15.35
CA ARG A 211 -7.27 -10.55 -16.23
C ARG A 211 -7.64 -9.06 -16.30
N SER A 212 -8.90 -8.76 -16.60
CA SER A 212 -9.36 -7.38 -16.81
C SER A 212 -9.21 -6.54 -15.55
N GLN A 213 -9.64 -7.09 -14.41
CA GLN A 213 -9.55 -6.38 -13.12
C GLN A 213 -8.09 -6.19 -12.69
N LEU A 214 -7.25 -7.22 -12.85
CA LEU A 214 -5.83 -7.12 -12.55
C LEU A 214 -5.15 -6.05 -13.42
N SER A 215 -5.40 -6.07 -14.73
CA SER A 215 -4.87 -5.09 -15.69
C SER A 215 -5.29 -3.66 -15.31
N GLU A 216 -6.58 -3.45 -15.03
CA GLU A 216 -7.12 -2.17 -14.57
C GLU A 216 -6.41 -1.70 -13.29
N LYS A 217 -6.32 -2.56 -12.26
CA LYS A 217 -5.67 -2.18 -10.99
C LYS A 217 -4.19 -1.91 -11.13
N MET A 218 -3.49 -2.64 -12.00
CA MET A 218 -2.09 -2.36 -12.31
C MET A 218 -1.92 -0.98 -12.97
N SER A 219 -2.83 -0.58 -13.87
CA SER A 219 -2.81 0.75 -14.50
C SER A 219 -3.08 1.90 -13.53
N GLN A 220 -3.85 1.61 -12.46
CA GLN A 220 -4.21 2.56 -11.41
C GLN A 220 -3.13 2.68 -10.33
N VAL A 221 -2.10 1.83 -10.35
CA VAL A 221 -0.96 2.04 -9.44
C VAL A 221 -0.26 3.33 -9.85
N GLU A 222 -0.31 4.27 -8.94
CA GLU A 222 0.48 5.48 -9.01
C GLU A 222 1.46 5.40 -7.85
N LEU A 223 2.71 5.81 -8.08
CA LEU A 223 3.43 6.39 -6.96
C LEU A 223 2.53 7.53 -6.55
N LEU A 224 2.08 7.53 -5.30
CA LEU A 224 1.64 8.77 -4.70
C LEU A 224 2.79 9.73 -5.02
N GLN A 225 2.58 10.62 -6.01
CA GLN A 225 3.48 11.72 -6.28
C GLN A 225 3.76 12.25 -4.91
N SER A 226 5.03 12.25 -4.50
CA SER A 226 5.49 12.74 -3.20
C SER A 226 4.47 13.75 -2.67
N ASP A 227 3.55 13.28 -1.82
CA ASP A 227 2.73 14.20 -1.05
C ASP A 227 3.79 15.08 -0.40
N GLU A 228 3.60 16.40 -0.43
CA GLU A 228 4.57 17.44 -0.07
C GLU A 228 5.12 17.34 1.39
N GLY A 229 4.98 16.20 2.06
CA GLY A 229 5.70 15.81 3.24
C GLY A 229 7.17 15.50 2.98
N THR A 230 8.02 16.51 2.94
CA THR A 230 9.49 16.38 2.95
C THR A 230 10.05 15.95 4.32
N CYS A 231 9.22 15.37 5.17
CA CYS A 231 9.42 15.34 6.61
C CYS A 231 9.87 13.96 7.06
N GLY A 232 11.13 13.84 7.50
CA GLY A 232 11.73 12.55 7.80
C GLY A 232 12.29 11.82 6.58
N ASP A 233 12.58 12.49 5.46
CA ASP A 233 13.24 11.84 4.31
C ASP A 233 14.70 11.43 4.60
N LYS A 234 15.33 12.03 5.62
CA LYS A 234 16.75 11.85 5.93
C LYS A 234 17.00 11.24 7.31
N VAL A 235 16.05 11.39 8.23
CA VAL A 235 16.17 10.89 9.60
C VAL A 235 15.05 9.90 9.88
N GLU A 236 15.40 8.75 10.44
CA GLU A 236 14.43 7.79 10.92
C GLU A 236 13.74 8.31 12.19
N VAL A 237 12.41 8.28 12.21
CA VAL A 237 11.59 8.80 13.31
C VAL A 237 10.50 7.81 13.67
N ASP A 238 10.39 7.55 14.97
CA ASP A 238 9.37 6.72 15.56
C ASP A 238 8.48 7.63 16.43
N THR A 239 7.22 7.79 16.03
CA THR A 239 6.29 8.76 16.62
C THR A 239 5.06 8.08 17.18
N VAL A 240 4.62 8.47 18.37
CA VAL A 240 3.42 7.94 19.01
C VAL A 240 2.45 9.06 19.34
N PHE A 241 1.25 9.03 18.75
CA PHE A 241 0.15 9.92 19.12
C PHE A 241 -0.56 9.38 20.36
N VAL A 242 -0.83 10.26 21.31
CA VAL A 242 -1.44 9.92 22.59
C VAL A 242 -2.54 10.94 22.86
N PHE A 243 -3.79 10.47 22.98
CA PHE A 243 -4.94 11.30 23.29
C PHE A 243 -5.97 10.51 24.10
N ASP A 244 -6.76 11.21 24.91
CA ASP A 244 -7.76 10.63 25.80
C ASP A 244 -9.16 10.87 25.23
N GLU A 245 -9.72 9.84 24.60
CA GLU A 245 -11.06 9.89 23.98
C GLU A 245 -12.16 10.17 25.02
N SER A 246 -12.01 9.66 26.25
CA SER A 246 -13.00 9.88 27.31
C SER A 246 -13.06 11.34 27.76
N ALA A 247 -11.92 12.03 27.80
CA ALA A 247 -11.88 13.46 28.09
C ALA A 247 -12.41 14.28 26.90
N LEU A 248 -12.03 13.93 25.68
CA LEU A 248 -12.40 14.68 24.48
C LEU A 248 -13.89 14.57 24.14
N GLY A 249 -14.54 13.45 24.46
CA GLY A 249 -15.88 13.14 23.97
C GLY A 249 -15.87 12.80 22.48
N GLU A 250 -16.97 12.22 21.98
CA GLU A 250 -17.03 11.61 20.65
C GLU A 250 -16.73 12.60 19.51
N VAL A 251 -17.29 13.81 19.58
CA VAL A 251 -17.17 14.82 18.53
C VAL A 251 -15.73 15.35 18.40
N ASP A 252 -15.10 15.72 19.52
CA ASP A 252 -13.75 16.26 19.46
C ASP A 252 -12.70 15.15 19.28
N THR A 253 -13.00 13.93 19.74
CA THR A 253 -12.23 12.74 19.37
C THR A 253 -12.16 12.59 17.86
N GLN A 254 -13.30 12.65 17.14
CA GLN A 254 -13.28 12.54 15.68
C GLN A 254 -12.45 13.65 15.02
N LYS A 255 -12.52 14.88 15.52
CA LYS A 255 -11.72 15.99 14.99
C LYS A 255 -10.22 15.82 15.24
N VAL A 256 -9.84 15.31 16.41
CA VAL A 256 -8.45 14.94 16.73
C VAL A 256 -7.98 13.84 15.79
N LYS A 257 -8.83 12.83 15.55
CA LYS A 257 -8.55 11.76 14.60
C LYS A 257 -8.34 12.32 13.19
N ASP A 258 -9.21 13.20 12.71
CA ASP A 258 -9.08 13.87 11.41
C ASP A 258 -7.81 14.72 11.32
N PHE A 259 -7.44 15.43 12.41
CA PHE A 259 -6.21 16.19 12.48
C PHE A 259 -4.99 15.30 12.33
N ILE A 260 -4.95 14.19 13.07
CA ILE A 260 -3.89 13.18 12.98
C ILE A 260 -3.83 12.64 11.54
N LYS A 261 -4.97 12.17 11.00
CA LYS A 261 -5.09 11.69 9.61
C LYS A 261 -4.53 12.70 8.62
N SER A 262 -4.83 13.99 8.79
CA SER A 262 -4.38 15.05 7.88
C SER A 262 -2.92 15.45 8.06
N SER A 263 -2.35 15.26 9.26
CA SER A 263 -0.97 15.62 9.59
C SER A 263 0.01 14.56 9.08
N VAL A 264 -0.39 13.29 9.12
CA VAL A 264 0.43 12.18 8.57
C VAL A 264 0.56 12.24 7.05
N ASN A 265 -0.30 12.99 6.35
CA ASN A 265 -0.10 13.33 4.93
C ASN A 265 1.26 14.00 4.67
N SER A 266 1.78 14.72 5.67
CA SER A 266 3.02 15.46 5.56
C SER A 266 4.23 14.65 6.00
N PHE A 267 4.11 13.33 6.27
CA PHE A 267 5.19 12.49 6.78
C PHE A 267 5.61 11.40 5.79
N SER A 268 6.91 11.13 5.69
CA SER A 268 7.48 10.10 4.81
C SER A 268 7.30 8.69 5.39
N MET A 269 6.03 8.23 5.46
CA MET A 269 5.68 6.90 5.96
C MET A 269 6.01 5.80 4.93
N ASN A 270 5.82 6.08 3.64
CA ASN A 270 5.99 5.09 2.56
C ASN A 270 7.45 4.67 2.33
N SER A 271 8.41 5.55 2.62
CA SER A 271 9.84 5.19 2.63
C SER A 271 10.24 4.37 3.86
N GLY A 272 9.33 4.23 4.83
CA GLY A 272 9.60 3.60 6.12
C GLY A 272 10.36 4.49 7.10
N ASN A 273 10.74 5.72 6.72
CA ASN A 273 11.51 6.61 7.57
C ASN A 273 10.71 7.15 8.75
N VAL A 274 9.40 7.38 8.59
CA VAL A 274 8.52 7.74 9.71
C VAL A 274 7.61 6.58 10.05
N ARG A 275 7.76 6.03 11.27
CA ARG A 275 6.84 5.03 11.83
C ARG A 275 5.93 5.69 12.85
N ILE A 276 4.66 5.34 12.79
CA ILE A 276 3.64 5.93 13.66
C ILE A 276 2.99 4.82 14.49
N GLY A 277 2.80 5.10 15.77
CA GLY A 277 1.91 4.36 16.66
C GLY A 277 0.84 5.30 17.20
N VAL A 278 -0.28 4.73 17.61
CA VAL A 278 -1.32 5.45 18.35
C VAL A 278 -1.59 4.67 19.62
N VAL A 279 -1.58 5.38 20.75
CA VAL A 279 -2.06 4.85 22.02
C VAL A 279 -3.45 5.41 22.24
N SER A 280 -4.45 4.57 21.95
CA SER A 280 -5.83 4.73 22.41
C SER A 280 -6.15 3.53 23.29
N ALA A 281 -5.77 3.64 24.56
CA ALA A 281 -6.71 3.63 25.67
C ALA A 281 -7.62 2.36 25.89
N THR A 282 -7.69 1.35 25.04
CA THR A 282 -8.14 0.01 25.49
C THR A 282 -6.98 -0.77 26.15
N CYS A 283 -7.30 -1.53 27.20
CA CYS A 283 -6.37 -2.42 27.87
C CYS A 283 -6.49 -3.81 27.25
N HIS A 284 -5.37 -4.30 26.73
CA HIS A 284 -5.01 -5.71 26.49
C HIS A 284 -5.00 -6.27 25.06
N GLU A 285 -5.75 -5.76 24.07
CA GLU A 285 -5.68 -6.34 22.70
C GLU A 285 -5.79 -5.34 21.51
N GLY A 286 -5.70 -4.02 21.75
CA GLY A 286 -5.92 -3.00 20.70
C GLY A 286 -4.74 -2.06 20.36
N ASP A 287 -3.64 -2.07 21.13
CA ASP A 287 -2.52 -1.14 20.89
C ASP A 287 -1.81 -1.47 19.56
N LYS A 288 -1.79 -0.53 18.63
CA LYS A 288 -1.04 -0.68 17.37
C LYS A 288 0.36 -0.07 17.48
N THR A 289 1.34 -0.95 17.59
CA THR A 289 2.75 -0.60 17.85
C THR A 289 3.44 -0.08 16.59
N LEU A 290 4.69 0.39 16.73
CA LEU A 290 5.42 1.00 15.63
C LEU A 290 5.61 0.00 14.49
N GLY A 291 5.43 0.45 13.25
CA GLY A 291 5.64 -0.40 12.07
C GLY A 291 4.58 -1.48 11.82
N GLN A 292 3.49 -1.52 12.61
CA GLN A 292 2.29 -2.31 12.27
C GLN A 292 1.44 -1.65 11.19
N PHE A 293 1.55 -0.32 11.03
CA PHE A 293 0.99 0.40 9.89
C PHE A 293 2.05 0.54 8.82
N VAL A 294 1.88 -0.20 7.73
CA VAL A 294 2.77 -0.14 6.57
C VAL A 294 2.34 1.01 5.64
N THR A 295 1.05 1.35 5.64
CA THR A 295 0.47 2.41 4.81
C THR A 295 -0.32 3.42 5.66
N ARG A 296 -0.54 4.62 5.09
CA ARG A 296 -1.34 5.67 5.71
C ARG A 296 -2.81 5.27 5.85
N GLU A 297 -3.30 4.49 4.90
CA GLU A 297 -4.68 4.01 4.81
C GLU A 297 -5.00 3.03 5.96
N ASP A 298 -4.07 2.13 6.30
CA ASP A 298 -4.21 1.20 7.43
C ASP A 298 -4.27 1.95 8.77
N PHE A 299 -3.47 3.00 8.89
CA PHE A 299 -3.45 3.88 10.05
C PHE A 299 -4.76 4.67 10.19
N VAL A 300 -5.27 5.22 9.09
CA VAL A 300 -6.53 5.97 9.04
C VAL A 300 -7.74 5.11 9.44
N ALA A 301 -7.79 3.86 8.99
CA ALA A 301 -8.88 2.93 9.27
C ALA A 301 -8.92 2.44 10.72
N GLU A 302 -7.75 2.24 11.33
CA GLU A 302 -7.66 1.85 12.74
C GLU A 302 -8.14 2.97 13.67
N LEU A 303 -7.85 4.21 13.29
CA LEU A 303 -8.13 5.37 14.11
C LEU A 303 -9.62 5.50 14.44
N ASP A 304 -10.53 4.93 13.64
CA ASP A 304 -11.99 5.05 13.83
C ASP A 304 -12.61 4.10 14.89
N ARG A 305 -11.82 3.27 15.59
CA ARG A 305 -12.34 2.42 16.70
C ARG A 305 -12.50 3.19 18.02
N LYS A 306 -13.52 2.82 18.82
CA LYS A 306 -13.90 3.44 20.09
C LYS A 306 -13.30 2.73 21.31
N ASP A 307 -12.76 3.54 22.23
CA ASP A 307 -12.80 3.43 23.70
C ASP A 307 -11.45 3.69 24.37
N GLY A 308 -11.44 4.50 25.44
CA GLY A 308 -10.19 4.88 26.07
C GLY A 308 -10.14 5.80 27.30
N PRO A 309 -9.29 5.55 28.34
CA PRO A 309 -9.15 6.32 29.58
C PRO A 309 -7.92 7.27 29.68
N ASP A 310 -7.79 7.86 30.88
CA ASP A 310 -6.86 8.87 31.43
C ASP A 310 -5.39 8.90 30.91
N ILE A 311 -5.01 10.09 30.41
CA ILE A 311 -3.71 10.53 29.85
C ILE A 311 -2.47 10.04 30.61
N SER A 312 -2.47 10.04 31.95
CA SER A 312 -1.26 9.70 32.73
C SER A 312 -0.77 8.26 32.52
N GLY A 313 -1.72 7.32 32.33
CA GLY A 313 -1.42 5.93 31.99
C GLY A 313 -0.90 5.78 30.56
N LEU A 314 -1.42 6.59 29.64
CA LEU A 314 -1.06 6.54 28.22
C LEU A 314 0.38 6.99 27.98
N VAL A 315 0.86 8.04 28.66
CA VAL A 315 2.27 8.48 28.58
C VAL A 315 3.22 7.39 29.07
N LYS A 316 2.90 6.75 30.20
CA LYS A 316 3.70 5.64 30.73
C LYS A 316 3.79 4.51 29.71
N ARG A 317 2.65 4.15 29.10
CA ARG A 317 2.53 3.05 28.13
C ARG A 317 3.27 3.33 26.83
N ALA A 318 3.11 4.52 26.25
CA ALA A 318 3.87 4.95 25.06
C ALA A 318 5.38 4.83 25.32
N ARG A 319 5.84 5.34 26.47
CA ARG A 319 7.26 5.30 26.85
C ARG A 319 7.79 3.89 27.07
N SER A 320 7.05 3.02 27.76
CA SER A 320 7.57 1.71 28.20
C SER A 320 7.28 0.55 27.28
N ASN A 321 6.35 0.69 26.33
CA ASN A 321 5.93 -0.40 25.45
C ASN A 321 6.29 -0.11 23.99
N PHE A 322 5.96 1.07 23.46
CA PHE A 322 6.04 1.32 22.01
C PHE A 322 7.47 1.45 21.51
N PHE A 323 8.39 2.00 22.30
CA PHE A 323 9.79 2.20 21.89
C PHE A 323 10.70 0.98 22.16
N LEU A 324 10.13 -0.22 22.26
CA LEU A 324 10.86 -1.47 22.36
C LEU A 324 11.07 -2.09 20.96
N PRO A 325 12.23 -2.73 20.67
CA PRO A 325 12.48 -3.36 19.36
C PRO A 325 11.41 -4.37 18.94
N GLU A 326 10.91 -5.18 19.88
CA GLU A 326 9.82 -6.14 19.68
C GLU A 326 8.48 -5.48 19.31
N ASN A 327 8.32 -4.18 19.59
CA ASN A 327 7.17 -3.37 19.25
C ASN A 327 7.47 -2.40 18.08
N GLY A 328 8.49 -2.74 17.29
CA GLY A 328 8.83 -2.11 16.02
C GLY A 328 9.61 -0.80 16.11
N ALA A 329 10.14 -0.47 17.29
CA ALA A 329 11.06 0.65 17.46
C ALA A 329 12.42 0.38 16.79
N ARG A 330 12.98 1.38 16.13
CA ARG A 330 14.29 1.27 15.47
C ARG A 330 15.42 1.73 16.37
N PHE A 331 16.55 1.03 16.26
CA PHE A 331 17.78 1.43 16.90
C PHE A 331 18.36 2.67 16.21
N GLY A 332 18.53 3.78 16.95
CA GLY A 332 19.07 5.03 16.41
C GLY A 332 18.04 6.02 15.85
N ALA A 333 16.77 5.61 15.66
CA ALA A 333 15.70 6.50 15.24
C ALA A 333 15.34 7.52 16.34
N LYS A 334 14.96 8.73 15.94
CA LYS A 334 14.43 9.73 16.87
C LYS A 334 13.08 9.28 17.40
N ARG A 335 12.86 9.40 18.70
CA ARG A 335 11.64 8.94 19.37
C ARG A 335 10.78 10.12 19.79
N ARG A 336 9.50 10.12 19.43
CA ARG A 336 8.58 11.24 19.68
C ARG A 336 7.24 10.79 20.24
N ILE A 337 6.72 11.54 21.20
CA ILE A 337 5.36 11.41 21.70
C ILE A 337 4.62 12.73 21.41
N ILE A 338 3.44 12.65 20.81
CA ILE A 338 2.55 13.79 20.58
C ILE A 338 1.34 13.64 21.50
N LEU A 339 1.26 14.50 22.51
CA LEU A 339 0.17 14.52 23.48
C LEU A 339 -0.91 15.49 23.04
N ILE A 340 -2.15 15.02 22.89
CA ILE A 340 -3.32 15.87 22.63
C ILE A 340 -4.23 15.78 23.84
N LEU A 341 -4.48 16.91 24.50
CA LEU A 341 -5.12 16.97 25.81
C LEU A 341 -6.06 18.16 25.97
N GLN A 342 -7.07 18.01 26.81
CA GLN A 342 -7.90 19.10 27.31
C GLN A 342 -7.28 19.78 28.54
N PRO A 343 -7.80 20.93 29.01
CA PRO A 343 -7.21 21.68 30.12
C PRO A 343 -7.34 20.94 31.45
N ALA A 344 -8.45 20.23 31.66
CA ALA A 344 -8.72 19.47 32.87
C ALA A 344 -7.98 18.12 32.83
N ILE A 345 -6.89 18.01 33.58
CA ILE A 345 -6.10 16.77 33.68
C ILE A 345 -6.30 16.17 35.06
N ARG A 346 -6.73 14.90 35.10
CA ARG A 346 -7.06 14.18 36.34
C ARG A 346 -5.85 13.94 37.25
N LYS A 347 -4.65 13.75 36.68
CA LYS A 347 -3.40 13.47 37.41
C LYS A 347 -2.21 14.29 36.89
N PRO A 348 -2.17 15.60 37.12
CA PRO A 348 -1.18 16.49 36.50
C PRO A 348 0.25 16.19 36.94
N ILE A 349 0.49 15.91 38.23
CA ILE A 349 1.82 15.62 38.77
C ILE A 349 2.39 14.32 38.19
N GLU A 350 1.59 13.26 38.12
CA GLU A 350 2.02 11.97 37.57
C GLU A 350 2.30 12.08 36.06
N THR A 351 1.48 12.86 35.34
CA THR A 351 1.68 13.12 33.91
C THR A 351 3.02 13.85 33.66
N LEU A 352 3.33 14.88 34.46
CA LEU A 352 4.64 15.54 34.43
C LEU A 352 5.79 14.57 34.71
N ARG A 353 5.61 13.68 35.69
CA ARG A 353 6.62 12.68 36.05
C ARG A 353 6.88 11.71 34.91
N GLN A 354 5.84 11.26 34.19
CA GLN A 354 5.99 10.36 33.05
C GLN A 354 6.61 11.05 31.84
N ALA A 355 6.18 12.29 31.53
CA ALA A 355 6.79 13.08 30.48
C ALA A 355 8.27 13.35 30.76
N SER A 356 8.62 13.67 32.01
CA SER A 356 10.02 13.81 32.44
C SER A 356 10.81 12.52 32.22
N LYS A 357 10.28 11.36 32.62
CA LYS A 357 10.93 10.06 32.36
C LYS A 357 11.10 9.78 30.87
N ALA A 358 10.14 10.15 30.03
CA ALA A 358 10.25 10.00 28.58
C ALA A 358 11.39 10.86 28.03
N LYS A 359 11.44 12.15 28.41
CA LYS A 359 12.52 13.08 28.03
C LYS A 359 13.90 12.59 28.44
N HIS A 360 14.07 12.12 29.67
CA HIS A 360 15.33 11.53 30.14
C HIS A 360 15.74 10.25 29.38
N SER A 361 14.79 9.56 28.73
CA SER A 361 15.04 8.37 27.92
C SER A 361 15.32 8.72 26.44
N GLY A 362 15.53 9.99 26.12
CA GLY A 362 15.75 10.48 24.75
C GLY A 362 14.48 10.55 23.90
N ILE A 363 13.30 10.54 24.52
CA ILE A 363 12.02 10.69 23.81
C ILE A 363 11.58 12.15 23.87
N GLU A 364 11.34 12.72 22.70
CA GLU A 364 10.88 14.09 22.55
C GLU A 364 9.36 14.20 22.68
N VAL A 365 8.87 15.20 23.42
CA VAL A 365 7.45 15.34 23.76
C VAL A 365 6.89 16.62 23.15
N PHE A 366 5.89 16.46 22.29
CA PHE A 366 5.03 17.51 21.73
C PHE A 366 3.72 17.57 22.51
N VAL A 367 3.16 18.76 22.68
CA VAL A 367 1.90 18.96 23.41
C VAL A 367 0.96 19.89 22.64
N ILE A 368 -0.25 19.39 22.36
CA ILE A 368 -1.38 20.14 21.81
C ILE A 368 -2.45 20.20 22.90
N GLN A 369 -2.69 21.39 23.48
CA GLN A 369 -3.74 21.58 24.47
C GLN A 369 -4.95 22.26 23.85
N LEU A 370 -6.06 21.54 23.76
CA LEU A 370 -7.35 22.04 23.29
C LEU A 370 -8.08 22.78 24.42
N GLY A 371 -8.79 23.85 24.10
CA GLY A 371 -9.68 24.56 25.03
C GLY A 371 -9.32 26.04 25.16
N THR A 372 -10.18 26.86 25.77
CA THR A 372 -9.94 28.30 25.93
C THR A 372 -9.10 28.64 27.16
N GLU A 373 -8.96 27.70 28.09
CA GLU A 373 -8.14 27.83 29.29
C GLU A 373 -6.84 27.05 29.11
N HIS A 374 -5.72 27.77 29.15
CA HIS A 374 -4.40 27.16 28.95
C HIS A 374 -3.53 27.35 30.18
N ASP A 375 -3.21 26.25 30.87
CA ASP A 375 -2.10 26.23 31.83
C ASP A 375 -0.78 26.11 31.07
N LYS A 376 -0.33 27.24 30.50
CA LYS A 376 0.91 27.32 29.72
C LYS A 376 2.12 26.88 30.53
N ASN A 377 2.14 27.13 31.84
CA ASN A 377 3.25 26.73 32.71
C ASN A 377 3.32 25.21 32.83
N PHE A 378 2.17 24.56 33.01
CA PHE A 378 2.09 23.12 33.04
C PHE A 378 2.46 22.48 31.69
N VAL A 379 1.90 23.00 30.59
CA VAL A 379 2.15 22.50 29.22
C VAL A 379 3.61 22.64 28.82
N ASN A 380 4.24 23.77 29.13
CA ASN A 380 5.67 24.00 28.84
C ASN A 380 6.57 23.04 29.63
N ARG A 381 6.14 22.57 30.81
CA ARG A 381 6.89 21.57 31.59
C ARG A 381 6.70 20.15 31.07
N LEU A 382 5.56 19.86 30.45
CA LEU A 382 5.31 18.58 29.77
C LEU A 382 6.16 18.45 28.50
N ALA A 383 6.09 19.46 27.62
CA ALA A 383 6.80 19.44 26.35
C ALA A 383 8.33 19.41 26.54
N SER A 384 9.05 19.00 25.50
CA SER A 384 10.52 19.06 25.50
C SER A 384 11.04 20.49 25.45
N ASN A 385 10.33 21.39 24.78
CA ASN A 385 10.62 22.82 24.67
C ASN A 385 9.33 23.58 24.28
N THR A 386 9.39 24.90 24.21
CA THR A 386 8.21 25.75 23.96
C THR A 386 7.76 25.76 22.49
N ASP A 387 8.66 25.51 21.54
CA ASP A 387 8.35 25.33 20.11
C ASP A 387 7.56 24.05 19.80
N LYS A 388 7.47 23.14 20.76
CA LYS A 388 6.70 21.89 20.70
C LYS A 388 5.35 21.98 21.43
N THR A 389 4.86 23.21 21.67
CA THR A 389 3.57 23.48 22.31
C THR A 389 2.59 24.19 21.37
N PHE A 390 1.33 23.74 21.35
CA PHE A 390 0.26 24.26 20.49
C PHE A 390 -1.02 24.43 21.30
N PHE A 391 -1.72 25.55 21.07
CA PHE A 391 -2.86 26.00 21.88
C PHE A 391 -4.06 26.39 21.00
N PRO A 392 -4.72 25.41 20.35
CA PRO A 392 -6.02 25.62 19.71
C PRO A 392 -7.12 25.89 20.77
N ASN A 393 -8.00 26.86 20.53
CA ASN A 393 -9.09 27.18 21.46
C ASN A 393 -10.18 26.09 21.42
N THR A 394 -10.37 25.47 20.27
CA THR A 394 -11.33 24.37 20.05
C THR A 394 -10.73 23.26 19.20
N ALA A 395 -11.32 22.07 19.22
CA ALA A 395 -10.93 21.00 18.31
C ALA A 395 -11.19 21.31 16.82
N ASN A 396 -12.04 22.31 16.50
CA ASN A 396 -12.19 22.77 15.12
C ASN A 396 -10.93 23.50 14.63
N ASP A 397 -10.23 24.20 15.54
CA ASP A 397 -9.05 24.98 15.21
C ASP A 397 -7.86 24.08 14.80
N LEU A 398 -7.90 22.79 15.15
CA LEU A 398 -6.94 21.81 14.63
C LEU A 398 -6.98 21.69 13.10
N ARG A 399 -8.13 21.99 12.48
CA ARG A 399 -8.28 22.01 11.02
C ARG A 399 -7.83 23.33 10.39
N SER A 400 -7.55 24.36 11.20
CA SER A 400 -7.05 25.64 10.68
C SER A 400 -5.67 25.45 10.04
N PRO A 401 -5.39 26.10 8.89
CA PRO A 401 -4.07 26.08 8.28
C PRO A 401 -2.98 26.50 9.26
N ASP A 402 -3.25 27.47 10.14
CA ASP A 402 -2.28 28.03 11.07
C ASP A 402 -1.77 27.02 12.10
N ILE A 403 -2.66 26.30 12.79
CA ILE A 403 -2.27 25.31 13.80
C ILE A 403 -1.59 24.11 13.14
N LYS A 404 -2.16 23.62 12.03
CA LYS A 404 -1.60 22.47 11.30
C LYS A 404 -0.21 22.78 10.76
N GLN A 405 -0.04 23.88 10.05
CA GLN A 405 1.25 24.25 9.46
C GLN A 405 2.31 24.51 10.53
N LYS A 406 1.93 25.14 11.65
CA LYS A 406 2.83 25.33 12.79
C LYS A 406 3.26 24.01 13.42
N PHE A 407 2.33 23.07 13.59
CA PHE A 407 2.64 21.72 14.09
C PHE A 407 3.57 20.97 13.15
N VAL A 408 3.21 20.87 11.87
CA VAL A 408 4.01 20.17 10.85
C VAL A 408 5.40 20.79 10.73
N SER A 409 5.52 22.12 10.64
CA SER A 409 6.83 22.78 10.54
C SER A 409 7.72 22.56 11.77
N SER A 410 7.14 22.53 12.97
CA SER A 410 7.88 22.21 14.20
C SER A 410 8.32 20.75 14.23
N PHE A 411 7.43 19.84 13.82
CA PHE A 411 7.72 18.41 13.73
C PHE A 411 8.84 18.14 12.71
N CYS A 412 8.82 18.81 11.55
CA CYS A 412 9.77 18.56 10.45
C CYS A 412 11.13 19.26 10.60
N ARG A 413 11.25 20.26 11.50
CA ARG A 413 12.47 21.07 11.63
C ARG A 413 13.74 20.28 11.96
N GLU A 414 13.60 19.08 12.49
CA GLU A 414 14.72 18.29 13.01
C GLU A 414 14.85 16.89 12.38
N ILE A 415 14.13 16.56 11.30
CA ILE A 415 14.07 15.20 10.72
C ILE A 415 14.10 15.15 9.19
#